data_AF-A0A7T8KJK5-F1
#
_entry.id   AF-A0A7T8KJK5-F1
#
_cell.length_a   1.000
_cell.length_b   1.000
_cell.length_c   1.000
_cell.angle_alpha   90.00
_cell.angle_beta   90.00
_cell.angle_gamma   90.00
#
_symmetry.space_group_name_H-M   'P 1'
#
loop_
_entity.id
_entity.type
_entity.pdbx_description
1 polymer ?
#
loop_
_entity_poly.entity_id
_entity_poly.type
_entity_poly.pdbx_seq_one_letter_code
_entity_poly.pdbx_strand_id
1 'polypeptide(L)'
;MNSPIHSIHERLAIQSEAMLKEEEKSLADSMNSLMFSLDISSSRSKMKRITCLLHELQNLSKVCEDIQESCKENRVLQLKTELEDVKDILYTLVESRLSPRQLNPFDPSIRFFGIDWEAIFGRCFNVSISICVFSSSFTSQGASLDIVLLNSIFSHLSRIEAEMDSHAEANRLKTIQTLPRPLTKAKSFRETSESKRVLNLGVRHRESQSDLGYAPDFAVKRKNSFLQNVSNMFKNIR
;
A
#
# COMPACT_ATOMS: atom_id res chain seq x y z
N MET A 1 -51.43 -26.92 53.08
CA MET A 1 -51.55 -27.50 51.73
C MET A 1 -51.15 -26.42 50.73
N ASN A 2 -49.93 -26.46 50.21
CA ASN A 2 -49.49 -25.50 49.20
C ASN A 2 -50.23 -25.80 47.89
N SER A 3 -50.91 -24.79 47.36
CA SER A 3 -51.82 -24.93 46.24
C SER A 3 -51.02 -25.11 44.93
N PRO A 4 -51.27 -26.16 44.12
CA PRO A 4 -50.55 -26.44 42.87
C PRO A 4 -50.52 -25.27 41.87
N ILE A 5 -51.49 -24.37 41.97
CA ILE A 5 -51.65 -23.18 41.11
C ILE A 5 -50.46 -22.22 41.26
N HIS A 6 -49.88 -22.09 42.45
CA HIS A 6 -48.74 -21.17 42.66
C HIS A 6 -47.48 -21.64 41.91
N SER A 7 -47.32 -22.95 41.69
CA SER A 7 -46.18 -23.51 40.95
C SER A 7 -46.26 -23.27 39.44
N ILE A 8 -47.47 -23.11 38.88
CA ILE A 8 -47.65 -22.91 37.44
C ILE A 8 -47.29 -21.47 37.04
N HIS A 9 -47.72 -20.48 37.82
CA HIS A 9 -47.37 -19.07 37.56
C HIS A 9 -45.87 -18.81 37.65
N GLU A 10 -45.19 -19.43 38.60
CA GLU A 10 -43.72 -19.32 38.75
C GLU A 10 -42.98 -19.91 37.54
N ARG A 11 -43.41 -21.08 37.04
CA ARG A 11 -42.84 -21.69 35.83
C ARG A 11 -43.07 -20.84 34.58
N LEU A 12 -44.25 -20.26 34.43
CA LEU A 12 -44.56 -19.37 33.30
C LEU A 12 -43.73 -18.08 33.35
N ALA A 13 -43.50 -17.51 34.54
CA ALA A 13 -42.64 -16.34 34.71
C ALA A 13 -41.19 -16.65 34.31
N ILE A 14 -40.64 -17.78 34.78
CA ILE A 14 -39.28 -18.22 34.43
C ILE A 14 -39.14 -18.46 32.93
N GLN A 15 -40.13 -19.10 32.29
CA GLN A 15 -40.12 -19.34 30.85
C GLN A 15 -40.20 -18.05 30.04
N SER A 16 -41.05 -17.10 30.46
CA SER A 16 -41.15 -15.78 29.83
C SER A 16 -39.84 -15.01 29.93
N GLU A 17 -39.18 -15.04 31.09
CA GLU A 17 -37.90 -14.36 31.30
C GLU A 17 -36.77 -14.97 30.47
N ALA A 18 -36.75 -16.30 30.32
CA ALA A 18 -35.79 -17.00 29.47
C ALA A 18 -35.97 -16.66 27.98
N MET A 19 -37.21 -16.62 27.49
CA MET A 19 -37.50 -16.22 26.11
C MET A 19 -37.10 -14.78 25.82
N LEU A 20 -37.38 -13.85 26.74
CA LEU A 20 -36.96 -12.46 26.60
C LEU A 20 -35.43 -12.32 26.55
N LYS A 21 -34.69 -13.05 27.40
CA LYS A 21 -33.22 -13.04 27.37
C LYS A 21 -32.64 -13.62 26.08
N GLU A 22 -33.30 -14.63 25.50
CA GLU A 22 -32.91 -15.20 24.21
C GLU A 22 -33.16 -14.22 23.05
N GLU A 23 -34.28 -13.49 23.08
CA GLU A 23 -34.61 -12.45 22.11
C GLU A 23 -33.66 -11.25 22.21
N GLU A 24 -33.35 -10.78 23.42
CA GLU A 24 -32.35 -9.72 23.66
C GLU A 24 -30.96 -10.11 23.14
N LYS A 25 -30.54 -11.37 23.39
CA LYS A 25 -29.28 -11.88 22.87
C LYS A 25 -29.28 -11.94 21.34
N SER A 26 -30.36 -12.44 20.73
CA SER A 26 -30.51 -12.49 19.28
C SER A 26 -30.47 -11.09 18.63
N LEU A 27 -31.09 -10.10 19.27
CA LEU A 27 -31.05 -8.71 18.82
C LEU A 27 -29.64 -8.12 18.93
N ALA A 28 -28.95 -8.35 20.04
CA ALA A 28 -27.57 -7.90 20.23
C ALA A 28 -26.62 -8.52 19.19
N ASP A 29 -26.75 -9.83 18.92
CA ASP A 29 -25.97 -10.53 17.88
C ASP A 29 -26.26 -9.96 16.49
N SER A 30 -27.52 -9.60 16.20
CA SER A 30 -27.92 -8.96 14.94
C SER A 30 -27.36 -7.55 14.79
N MET A 31 -27.40 -6.73 15.85
CA MET A 31 -26.81 -5.38 15.86
C MET A 31 -25.29 -5.41 15.68
N ASN A 32 -24.61 -6.32 16.38
CA ASN A 32 -23.16 -6.51 16.24
C ASN A 32 -22.79 -6.92 14.81
N SER A 33 -23.57 -7.81 14.19
CA SER A 33 -23.39 -8.21 12.79
C SER A 33 -23.54 -7.04 11.81
N LEU A 34 -24.55 -6.17 12.02
CA LEU A 34 -24.75 -4.98 11.20
C LEU A 34 -23.63 -3.96 11.36
N MET A 35 -23.20 -3.68 12.60
CA MET A 35 -22.11 -2.75 12.87
C MET A 35 -20.81 -3.22 12.22
N PHE A 36 -20.52 -4.52 12.33
CA PHE A 36 -19.38 -5.15 11.65
C PHE A 36 -19.44 -5.00 10.12
N SER A 37 -20.61 -5.25 9.52
CA SER A 37 -20.79 -5.11 8.07
C SER A 37 -20.53 -3.68 7.58
N LEU A 38 -20.91 -2.68 8.39
CA LEU A 38 -20.63 -1.28 8.10
C LEU A 38 -19.13 -0.99 8.14
N ASP A 39 -18.45 -1.38 9.21
CA ASP A 39 -17.02 -1.13 9.40
C ASP A 39 -16.16 -1.81 8.33
N ILE A 40 -16.47 -3.05 7.98
CA ILE A 40 -15.72 -3.77 6.95
C ILE A 40 -15.96 -3.18 5.55
N SER A 41 -17.17 -2.67 5.28
CA SER A 41 -17.47 -1.95 4.04
C SER A 41 -16.69 -0.63 3.94
N SER A 42 -16.48 0.03 5.08
CA SER A 42 -15.64 1.23 5.20
C SER A 42 -14.18 0.91 4.86
N SER A 43 -13.61 -0.15 5.45
CA SER A 43 -12.24 -0.62 5.14
C SER A 43 -12.05 -0.92 3.65
N ARG A 44 -12.99 -1.63 3.02
CA ARG A 44 -12.95 -1.91 1.56
C ARG A 44 -12.98 -0.63 0.73
N SER A 45 -13.76 0.37 1.16
CA SER A 45 -13.86 1.66 0.47
C SER A 45 -12.54 2.44 0.56
N LYS A 46 -11.88 2.42 1.72
CA LYS A 46 -10.55 3.02 1.91
C LYS A 46 -9.48 2.32 1.07
N MET A 47 -9.49 0.99 0.97
CA MET A 47 -8.58 0.25 0.08
C MET A 47 -8.74 0.60 -1.40
N LYS A 48 -9.97 0.85 -1.85
CA LYS A 48 -10.21 1.37 -3.22
C LYS A 48 -9.58 2.75 -3.40
N ARG A 49 -9.71 3.63 -2.40
CA ARG A 49 -9.09 4.97 -2.42
C ARG A 49 -7.56 4.88 -2.44
N ILE A 50 -6.95 4.01 -1.63
CA ILE A 50 -5.51 3.72 -1.66
C ILE A 50 -5.06 3.31 -3.07
N THR A 51 -5.82 2.42 -3.72
CA THR A 51 -5.50 1.96 -5.08
C THR A 51 -5.53 3.11 -6.10
N CYS A 52 -6.52 4.01 -6.01
CA CYS A 52 -6.58 5.21 -6.85
C CYS A 52 -5.40 6.16 -6.58
N LEU A 53 -5.10 6.44 -5.31
CA LEU A 53 -4.01 7.31 -4.90
C LEU A 53 -2.63 6.78 -5.35
N LEU A 54 -2.43 5.46 -5.32
CA LEU A 54 -1.21 4.82 -5.84
C LEU A 54 -1.08 4.98 -7.35
N HIS A 55 -2.18 4.86 -8.11
CA HIS A 55 -2.16 5.13 -9.55
C HIS A 55 -1.83 6.59 -9.84
N GLU A 56 -2.40 7.53 -9.08
CA GLU A 56 -2.05 8.94 -9.19
C GLU A 56 -0.57 9.18 -8.91
N LEU A 57 -0.03 8.58 -7.83
CA LEU A 57 1.38 8.69 -7.47
C LEU A 57 2.29 8.07 -8.55
N GLN A 58 1.90 6.92 -9.09
CA GLN A 58 2.61 6.28 -10.21
C GLN A 58 2.62 7.17 -11.44
N ASN A 59 1.51 7.83 -11.77
CA ASN A 59 1.43 8.77 -12.88
C ASN A 59 2.30 10.01 -12.62
N LEU A 60 2.26 10.58 -11.41
CA LEU A 60 3.14 11.69 -11.00
C LEU A 60 4.63 11.32 -11.07
N SER A 61 4.97 10.05 -10.80
CA SER A 61 6.35 9.56 -10.90
C SER A 61 6.84 9.45 -12.35
N LYS A 62 5.93 9.18 -13.31
CA LYS A 62 6.26 9.00 -14.74
C LYS A 62 6.20 10.29 -15.55
N VAL A 63 5.26 11.17 -15.22
CA VAL A 63 4.86 12.28 -16.08
C VAL A 63 5.77 13.51 -15.93
N CYS A 64 6.52 13.64 -14.84
CA CYS A 64 7.35 14.83 -14.64
C CYS A 64 8.57 14.61 -13.75
N GLU A 65 9.74 14.92 -14.31
CA GLU A 65 10.93 15.32 -13.56
C GLU A 65 10.73 16.71 -12.91
N ASP A 66 9.82 17.54 -13.45
CA ASP A 66 9.64 18.97 -13.07
C ASP A 66 8.47 19.27 -12.10
N ILE A 67 7.64 18.29 -11.73
CA ILE A 67 6.58 18.51 -10.72
C ILE A 67 7.24 18.64 -9.36
N GLN A 68 6.84 19.67 -8.60
CA GLN A 68 7.35 19.91 -7.25
C GLN A 68 7.31 18.63 -6.42
N GLU A 69 8.47 18.27 -5.85
CA GLU A 69 8.66 17.16 -4.90
C GLU A 69 7.56 17.14 -3.81
N SER A 70 7.11 18.33 -3.40
CA SER A 70 6.01 18.54 -2.43
C SER A 70 4.70 17.85 -2.82
N CYS A 71 4.36 17.76 -4.11
CA CYS A 71 3.15 17.06 -4.56
C CYS A 71 3.26 15.54 -4.35
N LYS A 72 4.45 14.96 -4.56
CA LYS A 72 4.71 13.53 -4.36
C LYS A 72 4.69 13.21 -2.86
N GLU A 73 5.34 14.04 -2.04
CA GLU A 73 5.35 13.89 -0.57
C GLU A 73 3.95 13.98 0.03
N ASN A 74 3.14 14.98 -0.37
CA ASN A 74 1.77 15.12 0.10
C ASN A 74 0.90 13.90 -0.24
N ARG A 75 1.11 13.32 -1.44
CA ARG A 75 0.37 12.13 -1.86
C ARG A 75 0.79 10.87 -1.11
N VAL A 76 2.09 10.72 -0.83
CA VAL A 76 2.62 9.65 0.04
C VAL A 76 2.04 9.77 1.44
N LEU A 77 2.00 10.97 2.01
CA LEU A 77 1.41 11.21 3.33
C LEU A 77 -0.08 10.82 3.36
N GLN A 78 -0.84 11.24 2.34
CA GLN A 78 -2.26 10.86 2.24
C GLN A 78 -2.45 9.35 2.15
N LEU A 79 -1.62 8.65 1.39
CA LEU A 79 -1.65 7.19 1.30
C LEU A 79 -1.38 6.52 2.64
N LYS A 80 -0.42 7.03 3.42
CA LYS A 80 -0.13 6.53 4.76
C LYS A 80 -1.30 6.73 5.71
N THR A 81 -1.94 7.90 5.68
CA THR A 81 -3.15 8.15 6.48
C THR A 81 -4.26 7.15 6.15
N GLU A 82 -4.50 6.88 4.87
CA GLU A 82 -5.52 5.89 4.48
C GLU A 82 -5.15 4.45 4.86
N LEU A 83 -3.85 4.09 4.85
CA LEU A 83 -3.38 2.78 5.30
C LEU A 83 -3.57 2.59 6.80
N GLU A 84 -3.20 3.61 7.58
CA GLU A 84 -3.38 3.59 9.04
C GLU A 84 -4.86 3.51 9.40
N ASP A 85 -5.69 4.30 8.73
CA ASP A 85 -7.14 4.23 8.82
C ASP A 85 -7.70 2.81 8.56
N VAL A 86 -7.14 2.07 7.58
CA VAL A 86 -7.53 0.68 7.31
C VAL A 86 -7.11 -0.23 8.47
N LYS A 87 -5.90 -0.04 9.01
CA LYS A 87 -5.44 -0.80 10.19
C LYS A 87 -6.33 -0.53 11.39
N ASP A 88 -6.66 0.73 11.68
CA ASP A 88 -7.48 1.12 12.83
C ASP A 88 -8.88 0.50 12.76
N ILE A 89 -9.49 0.51 11.58
CA ILE A 89 -10.77 -0.18 11.36
C ILE A 89 -10.62 -1.68 11.61
N LEU A 90 -9.62 -2.31 11.01
CA LEU A 90 -9.40 -3.76 11.18
C LEU A 90 -9.09 -4.11 12.63
N TYR A 91 -8.32 -3.28 13.33
CA TYR A 91 -7.95 -3.43 14.73
C TYR A 91 -9.21 -3.34 15.61
N THR A 92 -10.02 -2.30 15.44
CA THR A 92 -11.28 -2.12 16.18
C THR A 92 -12.21 -3.32 16.00
N LEU A 93 -12.26 -3.90 14.80
CA LEU A 93 -13.09 -5.07 14.51
C LEU A 93 -12.66 -6.34 15.24
N VAL A 94 -11.39 -6.46 15.60
CA VAL A 94 -10.78 -7.72 16.06
C VAL A 94 -10.19 -7.61 17.47
N GLU A 95 -10.10 -6.41 18.04
CA GLU A 95 -9.48 -6.13 19.35
C GLU A 95 -10.10 -6.99 20.46
N SER A 96 -11.42 -7.13 20.47
CA SER A 96 -12.13 -7.97 21.45
C SER A 96 -11.79 -9.47 21.37
N ARG A 97 -11.18 -9.91 20.27
CA ARG A 97 -10.89 -11.33 19.96
C ARG A 97 -9.39 -11.66 19.93
N LEU A 98 -8.52 -10.67 19.95
CA LEU A 98 -7.07 -10.86 19.85
C LEU A 98 -6.37 -10.48 21.14
N SER A 99 -5.30 -11.22 21.45
CA SER A 99 -4.37 -10.81 22.49
C SER A 99 -3.46 -9.68 21.97
N PRO A 100 -2.99 -8.77 22.85
CA PRO A 100 -2.11 -7.66 22.45
C PRO A 100 -0.84 -8.09 21.70
N ARG A 101 -0.34 -9.31 21.98
CA ARG A 101 0.85 -9.86 21.32
C ARG A 101 0.62 -10.24 19.86
N GLN A 102 -0.62 -10.53 19.48
CA GLN A 102 -0.96 -10.88 18.09
C GLN A 102 -1.09 -9.65 17.20
N LEU A 103 -1.29 -8.47 17.80
CA LEU A 103 -1.58 -7.23 17.09
C LEU A 103 -0.33 -6.47 16.61
N ASN A 104 0.88 -6.88 17.04
CA ASN A 104 2.09 -6.12 16.71
C ASN A 104 3.27 -7.01 16.23
N PRO A 105 3.16 -7.65 15.05
CA PRO A 105 4.20 -8.54 14.53
C PRO A 105 5.35 -7.82 13.79
N PHE A 106 5.57 -6.51 13.99
CA PHE A 106 6.55 -5.77 13.18
C PHE A 106 8.00 -6.05 13.60
N ASP A 107 8.82 -6.44 12.62
CA ASP A 107 10.28 -6.53 12.76
C ASP A 107 10.95 -5.32 12.07
N PRO A 108 11.48 -4.36 12.84
CA PRO A 108 12.13 -3.16 12.31
C PRO A 108 13.48 -3.44 11.63
N SER A 109 13.96 -4.68 11.59
CA SER A 109 15.26 -5.02 11.01
C SER A 109 15.27 -5.08 9.48
N ILE A 110 14.11 -5.12 8.82
CA ILE A 110 14.05 -5.27 7.37
C ILE A 110 14.17 -3.91 6.67
N ARG A 111 15.40 -3.57 6.27
CA ARG A 111 15.66 -2.43 5.38
C ARG A 111 15.38 -2.85 3.93
N PHE A 112 14.37 -2.27 3.31
CA PHE A 112 14.02 -2.56 1.92
C PHE A 112 14.74 -1.59 0.99
N PHE A 113 15.56 -2.12 0.08
CA PHE A 113 16.24 -1.36 -0.95
C PHE A 113 15.70 -1.73 -2.34
N GLY A 114 15.39 -0.71 -3.14
CA GLY A 114 15.14 -0.89 -4.58
C GLY A 114 13.75 -1.38 -4.98
N ILE A 115 12.73 -1.13 -4.14
CA ILE A 115 11.34 -1.47 -4.48
C ILE A 115 10.74 -0.34 -5.31
N ASP A 116 10.06 -0.70 -6.39
CA ASP A 116 9.35 0.24 -7.28
C ASP A 116 7.87 0.39 -6.89
N TRP A 117 7.22 1.44 -7.41
CA TRP A 117 5.80 1.68 -7.20
C TRP A 117 4.91 0.54 -7.71
N GLU A 118 5.36 -0.24 -8.70
CA GLU A 118 4.60 -1.35 -9.26
C GLU A 118 4.50 -2.52 -8.27
N ALA A 119 5.59 -2.84 -7.58
CA ALA A 119 5.59 -3.83 -6.49
C ALA A 119 4.71 -3.38 -5.32
N ILE A 120 4.81 -2.11 -4.89
CA ILE A 120 3.95 -1.55 -3.83
C ILE A 120 2.48 -1.66 -4.23
N PHE A 121 2.14 -1.31 -5.47
CA PHE A 121 0.78 -1.45 -6.00
C PHE A 121 0.29 -2.90 -5.97
N GLY A 122 1.10 -3.84 -6.44
CA GLY A 122 0.77 -5.26 -6.42
C GLY A 122 0.48 -5.77 -5.00
N ARG A 123 1.22 -5.29 -3.99
CA ARG A 123 0.94 -5.62 -2.58
C ARG A 123 -0.37 -5.03 -2.09
N CYS A 124 -0.66 -3.75 -2.36
CA CYS A 124 -1.92 -3.13 -1.98
C CYS A 124 -3.12 -3.87 -2.60
N PHE A 125 -2.99 -4.29 -3.85
CA PHE A 125 -3.98 -5.13 -4.50
C PHE A 125 -4.19 -6.45 -3.76
N ASN A 126 -3.12 -7.18 -3.45
CA ASN A 126 -3.20 -8.44 -2.69
C ASN A 126 -3.82 -8.27 -1.30
N VAL A 127 -3.51 -7.16 -0.61
CA VAL A 127 -4.14 -6.82 0.68
C VAL A 127 -5.63 -6.58 0.51
N SER A 128 -6.06 -5.88 -0.54
CA SER A 128 -7.49 -5.64 -0.80
C SER A 128 -8.26 -6.95 -1.02
N ILE A 129 -7.67 -7.92 -1.72
CA ILE A 129 -8.24 -9.26 -1.90
C ILE A 129 -8.29 -10.01 -0.57
N SER A 130 -7.21 -9.94 0.22
CA SER A 130 -7.13 -10.59 1.54
C SER A 130 -8.20 -10.05 2.49
N ILE A 131 -8.46 -8.73 2.49
CA ILE A 131 -9.55 -8.10 3.25
C ILE A 131 -10.92 -8.57 2.76
N CYS A 132 -11.12 -8.72 1.45
CA CYS A 132 -12.37 -9.26 0.91
C CYS A 132 -12.61 -10.70 1.38
N VAL A 133 -11.59 -11.57 1.31
CA VAL A 133 -11.66 -12.96 1.80
C VAL A 133 -11.93 -12.99 3.29
N PHE A 134 -11.16 -12.22 4.07
CA PHE A 134 -11.33 -12.09 5.52
C PHE A 134 -12.77 -11.70 5.88
N SER A 135 -13.31 -10.70 5.21
CA SER A 135 -14.67 -10.23 5.44
C SER A 135 -15.71 -11.30 5.14
N SER A 136 -15.60 -12.03 4.02
CA SER A 136 -16.52 -13.13 3.67
C SER A 136 -16.47 -14.25 4.70
N SER A 137 -15.27 -14.63 5.15
CA SER A 137 -15.09 -15.65 6.19
C SER A 137 -15.67 -15.21 7.53
N PHE A 138 -15.53 -13.94 7.90
CA PHE A 138 -15.96 -13.42 9.19
C PHE A 138 -17.48 -13.22 9.29
N THR A 139 -18.16 -12.88 8.19
CA THR A 139 -19.64 -12.70 8.18
C THR A 139 -20.40 -14.03 8.26
N SER A 140 -19.74 -15.16 8.00
CA SER A 140 -20.37 -16.48 8.15
C SER A 140 -20.61 -16.79 9.64
N GLN A 141 -21.88 -16.84 10.06
CA GLN A 141 -22.25 -17.09 11.47
C GLN A 141 -21.54 -18.34 12.00
N GLY A 142 -20.81 -18.19 13.12
CA GLY A 142 -20.08 -19.29 13.78
C GLY A 142 -18.68 -19.58 13.23
N ALA A 143 -18.21 -18.85 12.22
CA ALA A 143 -16.84 -19.01 11.74
C ALA A 143 -15.82 -18.52 12.77
N SER A 144 -14.82 -19.35 13.05
CA SER A 144 -13.65 -18.95 13.85
C SER A 144 -12.88 -17.85 13.12
N LEU A 145 -12.41 -16.86 13.87
CA LEU A 145 -11.53 -15.82 13.33
C LEU A 145 -10.25 -16.46 12.75
N ASP A 146 -9.98 -16.25 11.46
CA ASP A 146 -8.72 -16.65 10.83
C ASP A 146 -7.60 -15.67 11.22
N ILE A 147 -6.95 -15.96 12.35
CA ILE A 147 -5.87 -15.15 12.92
C ILE A 147 -4.67 -15.10 11.97
N VAL A 148 -4.41 -16.16 11.19
CA VAL A 148 -3.25 -16.22 10.29
C VAL A 148 -3.44 -15.26 9.11
N LEU A 149 -4.62 -15.28 8.50
CA LEU A 149 -4.96 -14.34 7.42
C LEU A 149 -4.91 -12.89 7.92
N LEU A 150 -5.47 -12.63 9.10
CA LEU A 150 -5.49 -11.29 9.69
C LEU A 150 -4.08 -10.77 10.01
N ASN A 151 -3.22 -11.59 10.60
CA ASN A 151 -1.82 -11.22 10.84
C ASN A 151 -1.05 -10.96 9.54
N SER A 152 -1.34 -11.75 8.50
CA SER A 152 -0.79 -11.53 7.16
C SER A 152 -1.23 -10.16 6.59
N ILE A 153 -2.50 -9.78 6.76
CA ILE A 153 -3.01 -8.46 6.36
C ILE A 153 -2.26 -7.34 7.09
N PHE A 154 -2.16 -7.39 8.42
CA PHE A 154 -1.45 -6.36 9.20
C PHE A 154 0.04 -6.28 8.86
N SER A 155 0.69 -7.42 8.68
CA SER A 155 2.09 -7.48 8.26
C SER A 155 2.29 -6.85 6.88
N HIS A 156 1.41 -7.15 5.92
CA HIS A 156 1.46 -6.55 4.60
C HIS A 156 1.19 -5.04 4.61
N LEU A 157 0.22 -4.56 5.38
CA LEU A 157 -0.06 -3.12 5.54
C LEU A 157 1.17 -2.38 6.09
N SER A 158 1.74 -2.90 7.18
CA SER A 158 2.94 -2.30 7.80
C SER A 158 4.15 -2.34 6.85
N ARG A 159 4.28 -3.43 6.09
CA ARG A 159 5.32 -3.54 5.06
C ARG A 159 5.14 -2.54 3.94
N ILE A 160 3.91 -2.35 3.44
CA ILE A 160 3.61 -1.36 2.39
C ILE A 160 4.04 0.03 2.86
N GLU A 161 3.73 0.42 4.09
CA GLU A 161 4.15 1.71 4.65
C GLU A 161 5.67 1.86 4.73
N ALA A 162 6.37 0.84 5.22
CA ALA A 162 7.83 0.87 5.29
C ALA A 162 8.47 0.95 3.89
N GLU A 163 7.92 0.24 2.91
CA GLU A 163 8.37 0.28 1.51
C GLU A 163 8.10 1.67 0.89
N MET A 164 6.96 2.29 1.20
CA MET A 164 6.63 3.65 0.78
C MET A 164 7.60 4.69 1.37
N ASP A 165 7.92 4.59 2.66
CA ASP A 165 8.87 5.48 3.32
C ASP A 165 10.27 5.35 2.72
N SER A 166 10.73 4.11 2.51
CA SER A 166 12.01 3.85 1.86
C SER A 166 12.06 4.40 0.43
N HIS A 167 10.98 4.23 -0.34
CA HIS A 167 10.92 4.76 -1.71
C HIS A 167 10.90 6.30 -1.72
N ALA A 168 10.15 6.95 -0.82
CA ALA A 168 10.11 8.39 -0.69
C ALA A 168 11.49 8.96 -0.31
N GLU A 169 12.17 8.33 0.67
CA GLU A 169 13.52 8.71 1.08
C GLU A 169 14.53 8.54 -0.06
N ALA A 170 14.48 7.42 -0.79
CA ALA A 170 15.36 7.17 -1.94
C ALA A 170 15.19 8.22 -3.04
N ASN A 171 13.97 8.67 -3.31
CA ASN A 171 13.70 9.74 -4.27
C ASN A 171 14.30 11.07 -3.78
N ARG A 172 14.10 11.41 -2.50
CA ARG A 172 14.67 12.62 -1.89
C ARG A 172 16.21 12.67 -2.00
N LEU A 173 16.87 11.53 -1.74
CA LEU A 173 18.32 11.43 -1.84
C LEU A 173 18.83 11.55 -3.28
N LYS A 174 18.09 11.03 -4.26
CA LYS A 174 18.42 11.21 -5.69
C LYS A 174 18.38 12.70 -6.07
N THR A 175 17.35 13.43 -5.64
CA THR A 175 17.23 14.89 -5.87
C THR A 175 18.40 15.69 -5.26
N ILE A 176 18.91 15.26 -4.11
CA ILE A 176 20.08 15.90 -3.47
C ILE A 176 21.38 15.60 -4.24
N GLN A 177 21.53 14.40 -4.80
CA GLN A 177 22.73 14.02 -5.55
C GLN A 177 22.81 14.67 -6.94
N THR A 178 21.69 15.01 -7.56
CA THR A 178 21.63 15.67 -8.87
C THR A 178 21.85 17.19 -8.80
N LEU A 179 21.89 17.79 -7.61
CA LEU A 179 22.33 19.18 -7.46
C LEU A 179 23.78 19.31 -7.97
N PRO A 180 24.06 20.24 -8.91
CA PRO A 180 25.40 20.42 -9.43
C PRO A 180 26.32 20.77 -8.26
N ARG A 181 27.25 19.86 -7.92
CA ARG A 181 28.31 20.16 -6.97
C ARG A 181 28.96 21.46 -7.45
N PRO A 182 29.07 22.51 -6.62
CA PRO A 182 29.79 23.69 -7.02
C PRO A 182 31.19 23.22 -7.41
N LEU A 183 31.48 23.32 -8.71
CA LEU A 183 32.82 23.16 -9.24
C LEU A 183 33.64 24.24 -8.54
N THR A 184 34.26 23.86 -7.42
CA THR A 184 35.38 24.60 -6.86
C THR A 184 36.38 24.60 -7.99
N LYS A 185 36.41 25.71 -8.74
CA LYS A 185 37.48 26.03 -9.66
C LYS A 185 38.73 25.99 -8.81
N ALA A 186 39.40 24.85 -8.79
CA ALA A 186 40.77 24.72 -8.35
C ALA A 186 41.53 25.67 -9.27
N LYS A 187 41.76 26.88 -8.75
CA LYS A 187 42.54 27.94 -9.36
C LYS A 187 43.94 27.34 -9.42
N SER A 188 44.27 26.69 -10.53
CA SER A 188 45.61 26.23 -10.80
C SER A 188 46.51 27.46 -10.78
N PHE A 189 47.24 27.60 -9.68
CA PHE A 189 48.32 28.56 -9.54
C PHE A 189 49.41 28.11 -10.50
N ARG A 190 49.32 28.57 -11.74
CA ARG A 190 50.31 28.35 -12.78
C ARG A 190 51.33 29.48 -12.64
N GLU A 191 52.38 29.22 -11.87
CA GLU A 191 53.63 29.97 -12.01
C GLU A 191 54.15 29.76 -13.43
N THR A 192 54.07 30.81 -14.24
CA THR A 192 54.68 30.86 -15.56
C THR A 192 56.14 31.26 -15.41
N SER A 193 57.04 30.30 -15.50
CA SER A 193 58.40 30.54 -15.98
C SER A 193 58.38 30.49 -17.51
N GLU A 194 58.93 31.54 -18.09
CA GLU A 194 59.11 31.75 -19.52
C GLU A 194 59.95 30.61 -20.12
N SER A 195 59.53 30.07 -21.27
CA SER A 195 60.49 29.80 -22.35
C SER A 195 59.81 29.54 -23.70
N LYS A 196 60.38 30.24 -24.67
CA LYS A 196 60.10 30.37 -26.09
C LYS A 196 60.19 29.05 -26.87
N ARG A 197 59.56 29.11 -28.06
CA ARG A 197 59.85 28.42 -29.36
C ARG A 197 58.73 27.46 -29.76
N VAL A 198 58.30 27.32 -31.01
CA VAL A 198 58.59 27.96 -32.32
C VAL A 198 57.35 27.61 -33.18
N LEU A 199 57.03 28.50 -34.12
CA LEU A 199 56.01 28.38 -35.16
C LEU A 199 56.08 27.04 -35.92
N ASN A 200 54.93 26.47 -36.27
CA ASN A 200 54.79 25.83 -37.58
C ASN A 200 53.36 25.91 -38.11
N LEU A 201 53.25 26.61 -39.24
CA LEU A 201 52.13 26.61 -40.17
C LEU A 201 52.05 25.27 -40.87
N GLY A 202 50.85 24.69 -40.95
CA GLY A 202 50.59 23.44 -41.66
C GLY A 202 49.13 23.35 -42.08
N VAL A 203 48.88 23.76 -43.31
CA VAL A 203 47.61 23.78 -44.05
C VAL A 203 47.21 22.36 -44.51
N ARG A 204 45.88 22.09 -44.56
CA ARG A 204 45.06 21.51 -45.66
C ARG A 204 44.13 20.32 -45.30
N HIS A 205 42.86 20.51 -45.66
CA HIS A 205 41.80 19.59 -46.16
C HIS A 205 42.05 18.07 -46.16
N ARG A 206 41.02 17.26 -45.85
CA ARG A 206 40.05 16.68 -46.83
C ARG A 206 39.01 15.76 -46.16
N GLU A 207 37.83 15.71 -46.76
CA GLU A 207 36.68 14.84 -46.49
C GLU A 207 36.94 13.34 -46.70
N SER A 208 36.15 12.49 -46.04
CA SER A 208 35.60 11.17 -46.44
C SER A 208 34.85 10.61 -45.21
N GLN A 209 33.51 10.51 -45.12
CA GLN A 209 32.54 9.63 -45.79
C GLN A 209 32.88 8.11 -45.77
N SER A 210 32.39 7.44 -44.73
CA SER A 210 32.05 6.01 -44.53
C SER A 210 31.54 5.94 -43.07
N ASP A 211 30.49 5.23 -42.64
CA ASP A 211 30.10 3.87 -42.98
C ASP A 211 28.63 3.60 -42.63
N LEU A 212 28.12 2.58 -43.34
CA LEU A 212 26.84 1.91 -43.16
C LEU A 212 26.69 1.24 -41.78
N GLY A 213 25.50 1.32 -41.21
CA GLY A 213 25.08 0.53 -40.06
C GLY A 213 23.55 0.34 -40.02
N TYR A 214 23.04 -0.61 -40.81
CA TYR A 214 21.69 -1.16 -40.70
C TYR A 214 21.70 -2.30 -39.67
N ALA A 215 20.83 -2.25 -38.64
CA ALA A 215 20.08 -3.36 -38.00
C ALA A 215 19.37 -2.86 -36.69
N PRO A 216 18.49 -3.63 -36.01
CA PRO A 216 17.04 -3.48 -36.11
C PRO A 216 16.33 -3.15 -34.78
N ASP A 217 15.30 -2.32 -34.81
CA ASP A 217 14.40 -2.11 -33.66
C ASP A 217 13.39 -3.26 -33.52
N PHE A 218 13.77 -4.30 -32.78
CA PHE A 218 12.81 -5.24 -32.17
C PHE A 218 12.27 -4.64 -30.87
N ALA A 219 11.32 -3.72 -30.99
CA ALA A 219 10.49 -3.30 -29.87
C ALA A 219 9.49 -4.42 -29.51
N VAL A 220 9.90 -5.31 -28.61
CA VAL A 220 8.98 -6.24 -27.95
C VAL A 220 8.05 -5.44 -27.04
N LYS A 221 6.90 -5.02 -27.59
CA LYS A 221 5.73 -4.60 -26.80
C LYS A 221 5.26 -5.79 -25.95
N ARG A 222 5.80 -5.94 -24.74
CA ARG A 222 5.11 -6.71 -23.68
C ARG A 222 3.81 -5.97 -23.38
N LYS A 223 2.71 -6.43 -23.98
CA LYS A 223 1.37 -6.05 -23.56
C LYS A 223 1.20 -6.57 -22.14
N ASN A 224 1.10 -5.64 -21.18
CA ASN A 224 0.77 -5.92 -19.78
C ASN A 224 -0.61 -6.60 -19.70
N SER A 225 -0.63 -7.93 -19.81
CA SER A 225 -1.81 -8.79 -19.69
C SER A 225 -2.37 -8.83 -18.25
N PHE A 226 -1.60 -8.35 -17.28
CA PHE A 226 -2.00 -8.36 -15.88
C PHE A 226 -3.17 -7.41 -15.58
N LEU A 227 -3.11 -6.16 -16.05
CA LEU A 227 -4.16 -5.16 -15.78
C LEU A 227 -5.49 -5.50 -16.47
N GLN A 228 -5.43 -6.15 -17.64
CA GLN A 228 -6.63 -6.57 -18.38
C GLN A 228 -7.34 -7.74 -17.68
N ASN A 229 -6.59 -8.62 -17.01
CA ASN A 229 -7.16 -9.72 -16.23
C ASN A 229 -7.79 -9.25 -14.91
N VAL A 230 -7.20 -8.26 -14.24
CA VAL A 230 -7.76 -7.72 -12.98
C VAL A 230 -9.10 -7.01 -13.22
N SER A 231 -9.22 -6.25 -14.32
CA SER A 231 -10.48 -5.56 -14.66
C SER A 231 -11.64 -6.53 -14.96
N ASN A 232 -11.36 -7.71 -15.52
CA ASN A 232 -12.39 -8.73 -15.77
C ASN A 232 -12.79 -9.48 -14.50
N MET A 233 -11.90 -9.59 -13.50
CA MET A 233 -12.18 -10.29 -12.25
C MET A 233 -13.24 -9.57 -11.39
N PHE A 234 -13.30 -8.23 -11.43
CA PHE A 234 -14.31 -7.46 -10.69
C PHE A 234 -15.66 -7.34 -11.39
N LYS A 235 -15.75 -7.66 -12.69
CA LYS A 235 -17.04 -7.64 -13.41
C LYS A 235 -17.95 -8.82 -13.06
N ASN A 236 -17.39 -9.88 -12.47
CA ASN A 236 -18.10 -11.12 -12.16
C ASN A 236 -18.43 -11.30 -10.66
N ILE A 237 -18.09 -10.32 -9.81
CA ILE A 237 -18.46 -10.33 -8.39
C ILE A 237 -19.63 -9.35 -8.23
N ARG A 238 -20.84 -9.84 -8.48
CA ARG A 238 -22.10 -9.14 -8.22
C ARG A 238 -23.06 -10.06 -7.51
#